data_AF-A0A9X2K398-F1
#
_entry.id   AF-A0A9X2K398-F1
#
_cell.length_a   1.000
_cell.length_b   1.000
_cell.length_c   1.000
_cell.angle_alpha   90.00
_cell.angle_beta   90.00
_cell.angle_gamma   90.00
#
_symmetry.space_group_name_H-M   'P 1'
#
loop_
_entity.id
_entity.type
_entity.pdbx_description
1 polymer ?
#
loop_
_entity_poly.entity_id
_entity_poly.type
_entity_poly.pdbx_seq_one_letter_code
_entity_poly.pdbx_strand_id
1 'polypeptide(L)'
;MSTDLYGVRVLALDPERRKVTFKVFVVHYDTRARTCPPLPDEPGFFLDVLWQRGRWEHPLGEAITVDQILNEEWVNLHSRWFIEDIERTSTANHPPRNEDFERLSDFSYERLGGWKDEELLVQADYDVRVTDPRWLEQLSVGDAWGTAAYPMAADDVRREEAAYVPDLRNAVTLMPFAGRSKEAGTPGGLAFSDDGRFLAVASDKDGLVIYDTGGWTEHADVDGVTIGLFPQLTWVPGKHVVVLTRFHGGGQWAYDVGARASVDVPRQPGRARSRTGRYRVDYGEGYWLDAFVGDCGRAEGVVPAGADDPEFTVESAAFTADESRLFVAGVGANIHVLDPSTVSIVDTIADVGEQVSGLAVSPDGAYVAATAGTNRYYEPGEHELCVWRIADHKIVTRRRGGIYGGPLAWSPDGRWLAANVITGLDGYGGETRIFPIGLPADPPAGLLG
;
A
#
# COMPACT_ATOMS: atom_id res chain seq x y z
N MET A 1 23.18 -20.45 -11.49
CA MET A 1 22.36 -21.47 -10.82
C MET A 1 21.45 -20.72 -9.89
N SER A 2 20.13 -20.68 -10.12
CA SER A 2 19.21 -20.18 -9.11
C SER A 2 19.05 -21.25 -8.04
N THR A 3 18.92 -20.82 -6.79
CA THR A 3 18.73 -21.69 -5.64
C THR A 3 17.23 -21.75 -5.35
N ASP A 4 16.73 -22.94 -5.01
CA ASP A 4 15.33 -23.09 -4.61
C ASP A 4 15.07 -22.36 -3.29
N LEU A 5 14.06 -21.51 -3.28
CA LEU A 5 13.59 -20.79 -2.11
C LEU A 5 12.46 -21.54 -1.42
N TYR A 6 11.63 -22.19 -2.24
CA TYR A 6 10.47 -22.95 -1.78
C TYR A 6 10.44 -24.37 -2.35
N GLY A 7 9.81 -25.27 -1.62
CA GLY A 7 9.36 -26.56 -2.10
C GLY A 7 7.84 -26.55 -2.24
N VAL A 8 7.31 -27.13 -3.31
CA VAL A 8 5.86 -27.22 -3.54
C VAL A 8 5.45 -28.68 -3.64
N ARG A 9 4.31 -29.03 -3.06
CA ARG A 9 3.68 -30.35 -3.19
C ARG A 9 2.19 -30.22 -3.47
N VAL A 10 1.68 -30.99 -4.44
CA VAL A 10 0.24 -31.10 -4.72
C VAL A 10 -0.41 -32.07 -3.75
N LEU A 11 -1.28 -31.59 -2.88
CA LEU A 11 -2.04 -32.41 -1.93
C LEU A 11 -3.37 -32.91 -2.51
N ALA A 12 -4.04 -32.07 -3.30
CA ALA A 12 -5.33 -32.38 -3.92
C ALA A 12 -5.56 -31.60 -5.21
N LEU A 13 -6.37 -32.14 -6.11
CA LEU A 13 -6.81 -31.50 -7.36
C LEU A 13 -8.32 -31.69 -7.54
N ASP A 14 -9.02 -30.60 -7.84
CA ASP A 14 -10.44 -30.57 -8.19
C ASP A 14 -10.62 -29.64 -9.43
N PRO A 15 -10.41 -30.16 -10.65
CA PRO A 15 -10.54 -29.37 -11.87
C PRO A 15 -11.95 -28.84 -12.11
N GLU A 16 -13.00 -29.54 -11.65
CA GLU A 16 -14.39 -29.07 -11.78
C GLU A 16 -14.62 -27.78 -10.99
N ARG A 17 -14.00 -27.66 -9.82
CA ARG A 17 -13.98 -26.43 -9.01
C ARG A 17 -12.84 -25.48 -9.35
N ARG A 18 -12.01 -25.82 -10.35
CA ARG A 18 -10.81 -25.08 -10.76
C ARG A 18 -9.84 -24.87 -9.60
N LYS A 19 -9.71 -25.89 -8.74
CA LYS A 19 -9.00 -25.77 -7.46
C LYS A 19 -7.87 -26.78 -7.34
N VAL A 20 -6.76 -26.34 -6.77
CA VAL A 20 -5.64 -27.17 -6.34
C VAL A 20 -5.30 -26.85 -4.90
N THR A 21 -4.98 -27.87 -4.11
CA THR A 21 -4.43 -27.69 -2.77
C THR A 21 -2.93 -27.95 -2.82
N PHE A 22 -2.14 -26.91 -2.56
CA PHE A 22 -0.69 -27.00 -2.45
C PHE A 22 -0.26 -27.03 -0.99
N LYS A 23 0.82 -27.75 -0.70
CA LYS A 23 1.68 -27.48 0.44
C LYS A 23 2.93 -26.77 -0.04
N VAL A 24 3.27 -25.65 0.57
CA VAL A 24 4.49 -24.89 0.28
C VAL A 24 5.40 -24.95 1.49
N PHE A 25 6.66 -25.28 1.26
CA PHE A 25 7.74 -25.31 2.23
C PHE A 25 8.71 -24.17 1.94
N VAL A 26 9.21 -23.50 2.97
CA VAL A 26 10.43 -22.69 2.85
C VAL A 26 11.62 -23.64 2.97
N VAL A 27 12.48 -23.66 1.95
CA VAL A 27 13.61 -24.60 1.85
C VAL A 27 14.97 -23.90 1.81
N HIS A 28 14.95 -22.57 1.89
CA HIS A 28 16.12 -21.71 2.01
C HIS A 28 16.08 -20.94 3.33
N TYR A 29 17.15 -21.03 4.12
CA TYR A 29 17.31 -20.32 5.38
C TYR A 29 18.67 -19.62 5.41
N ASP A 30 18.73 -18.43 5.98
CA ASP A 30 19.98 -17.91 6.51
C ASP A 30 20.05 -18.28 8.00
N THR A 31 20.65 -19.43 8.30
CA THR A 31 20.71 -19.94 9.68
C THR A 31 21.56 -19.04 10.59
N ARG A 32 22.49 -18.29 10.01
CA ARG A 32 23.37 -17.37 10.74
C ARG A 32 22.64 -16.08 11.10
N ALA A 33 21.92 -15.49 10.14
CA ALA A 33 21.10 -14.30 10.37
C ALA A 33 19.77 -14.62 11.05
N ARG A 34 19.40 -15.91 11.14
CA ARG A 34 18.13 -16.41 11.67
C ARG A 34 16.93 -15.82 10.92
N THR A 35 17.01 -15.87 9.60
CA THR A 35 15.99 -15.33 8.71
C THR A 35 15.64 -16.34 7.61
N CYS A 36 14.44 -16.21 7.08
CA CYS A 36 13.96 -17.00 5.96
C CYS A 36 13.01 -16.17 5.09
N PRO A 37 12.78 -16.58 3.83
CA PRO A 37 11.75 -16.00 3.00
C PRO A 37 10.36 -16.06 3.68
N PRO A 38 9.49 -15.07 3.44
CA PRO A 38 8.12 -15.10 3.94
C PRO A 38 7.32 -16.22 3.25
N LEU A 39 6.21 -16.63 3.86
CA LEU A 39 5.22 -17.47 3.19
C LEU A 39 4.55 -16.68 2.05
N PRO A 40 4.36 -17.27 0.86
CA PRO A 40 3.76 -16.56 -0.28
C PRO A 40 2.27 -16.33 -0.07
N ASP A 41 1.80 -15.13 -0.40
CA ASP A 41 0.43 -14.69 -0.17
C ASP A 41 -0.19 -13.96 -1.37
N GLU A 42 0.47 -14.02 -2.53
CA GLU A 42 0.10 -13.26 -3.72
C GLU A 42 0.03 -14.11 -5.00
N PRO A 43 -0.80 -13.71 -5.99
CA PRO A 43 -1.03 -14.44 -7.24
C PRO A 43 0.21 -14.78 -8.07
N GLY A 44 1.22 -13.92 -8.11
CA GLY A 44 2.41 -14.07 -8.96
C GLY A 44 3.21 -15.33 -8.65
N PHE A 45 3.44 -15.60 -7.37
CA PHE A 45 4.10 -16.82 -6.90
C PHE A 45 3.38 -18.07 -7.42
N PHE A 46 2.05 -18.14 -7.26
CA PHE A 46 1.29 -19.33 -7.67
C PHE A 46 1.19 -19.45 -9.20
N LEU A 47 1.17 -18.33 -9.93
CA LEU A 47 1.26 -18.35 -11.38
C LEU A 47 2.59 -18.94 -11.85
N ASP A 48 3.71 -18.50 -11.27
CA ASP A 48 5.05 -19.03 -11.59
C ASP A 48 5.16 -20.52 -11.25
N VAL A 49 4.68 -20.92 -10.06
CA VAL A 49 4.62 -22.33 -9.63
C VAL A 49 3.84 -23.20 -10.62
N LEU A 50 2.66 -22.75 -11.06
CA LEU A 50 1.86 -23.47 -12.06
C LEU A 50 2.57 -23.51 -13.41
N TRP A 51 3.12 -22.38 -13.85
CA TRP A 51 3.81 -22.25 -15.13
C TRP A 51 5.05 -23.14 -15.21
N GLN A 52 5.83 -23.26 -14.13
CA GLN A 52 7.02 -24.11 -14.10
C GLN A 52 6.72 -25.60 -14.34
N ARG A 53 5.51 -26.06 -13.99
CA ARG A 53 5.03 -27.41 -14.32
C ARG A 53 4.36 -27.46 -15.68
N GLY A 54 3.70 -26.39 -16.10
CA GLY A 54 3.04 -26.28 -17.40
C GLY A 54 3.96 -25.84 -18.52
N ARG A 55 5.25 -25.61 -18.24
CA ARG A 55 6.21 -25.17 -19.25
C ARG A 55 6.45 -26.33 -20.20
N TRP A 56 6.17 -26.07 -21.47
CA TRP A 56 6.18 -27.00 -22.60
C TRP A 56 4.94 -27.90 -22.68
N GLU A 57 4.26 -27.85 -23.83
CA GLU A 57 3.20 -28.79 -24.22
C GLU A 57 1.92 -28.76 -23.36
N HIS A 58 1.71 -27.71 -22.55
CA HIS A 58 0.49 -27.48 -21.79
C HIS A 58 -0.09 -26.08 -22.03
N PRO A 59 -1.41 -25.88 -21.86
CA PRO A 59 -2.08 -24.60 -22.17
C PRO A 59 -1.46 -23.38 -21.49
N LEU A 60 -1.00 -23.51 -20.24
CA LEU A 60 -0.41 -22.39 -19.49
C LEU A 60 0.95 -21.96 -20.07
N GLY A 61 1.75 -22.91 -20.54
CA GLY A 61 3.03 -22.63 -21.22
C GLY A 61 2.85 -22.08 -22.64
N GLU A 62 1.72 -22.35 -23.29
CA GLU A 62 1.35 -21.71 -24.57
C GLU A 62 0.85 -20.28 -24.38
N ALA A 63 0.08 -20.03 -23.30
CA ALA A 63 -0.47 -18.71 -22.99
C ALA A 63 0.57 -17.72 -22.46
N ILE A 64 1.63 -18.20 -21.79
CA ILE A 64 2.64 -17.37 -21.14
C ILE A 64 4.03 -17.76 -21.64
N THR A 65 4.67 -16.82 -22.33
CA THR A 65 6.05 -16.99 -22.81
C THR A 65 7.07 -16.92 -21.67
N VAL A 66 8.27 -17.45 -21.93
CA VAL A 66 9.41 -17.34 -20.99
C VAL A 66 9.74 -15.89 -20.68
N ASP A 67 9.71 -15.00 -21.67
CA ASP A 67 10.02 -13.59 -21.47
C ASP A 67 8.98 -12.88 -20.59
N GLN A 68 7.71 -13.30 -20.66
CA GLN A 68 6.64 -12.75 -19.85
C GLN A 68 6.74 -13.19 -18.39
N ILE A 69 6.91 -14.50 -18.14
CA ILE A 69 6.98 -14.99 -16.76
C ILE A 69 8.25 -14.53 -16.02
N LEU A 70 9.33 -14.24 -16.76
CA LEU A 70 10.56 -13.67 -16.20
C LEU A 70 10.51 -12.14 -16.04
N ASN A 71 9.45 -11.49 -16.50
CA ASN A 71 9.24 -10.05 -16.34
C ASN A 71 8.32 -9.78 -15.14
N GLU A 72 8.91 -9.33 -14.03
CA GLU A 72 8.20 -9.07 -12.77
C GLU A 72 7.04 -8.08 -12.94
N GLU A 73 7.22 -6.99 -13.70
CA GLU A 73 6.13 -6.03 -13.96
C GLU A 73 4.97 -6.69 -14.71
N TRP A 74 5.28 -7.58 -15.65
CA TRP A 74 4.27 -8.33 -16.39
C TRP A 74 3.52 -9.30 -15.48
N VAL A 75 4.23 -10.09 -14.68
CA VAL A 75 3.61 -11.02 -13.71
C VAL A 75 2.72 -10.25 -12.75
N ASN A 76 3.19 -9.11 -12.25
CA ASN A 76 2.45 -8.33 -11.28
C ASN A 76 1.13 -7.78 -11.81
N LEU A 77 1.10 -7.43 -13.09
CA LEU A 77 -0.10 -6.90 -13.75
C LEU A 77 -1.07 -8.01 -14.20
N HIS A 78 -0.57 -9.19 -14.55
CA HIS A 78 -1.36 -10.20 -15.26
C HIS A 78 -1.77 -11.40 -14.43
N SER A 79 -1.17 -11.63 -13.25
CA SER A 79 -1.44 -12.84 -12.45
C SER A 79 -2.91 -13.03 -12.07
N ARG A 80 -3.63 -11.94 -11.77
CA ARG A 80 -5.08 -11.94 -11.50
C ARG A 80 -5.96 -12.50 -12.62
N TRP A 81 -5.43 -12.65 -13.84
CA TRP A 81 -6.15 -13.24 -14.96
C TRP A 81 -6.01 -14.76 -15.04
N PHE A 82 -5.06 -15.33 -14.28
CA PHE A 82 -4.79 -16.78 -14.22
C PHE A 82 -5.17 -17.37 -12.85
N ILE A 83 -4.95 -16.61 -11.78
CA ILE A 83 -5.29 -16.96 -10.40
C ILE A 83 -6.51 -16.15 -9.97
N GLU A 84 -7.58 -16.84 -9.57
CA GLU A 84 -8.85 -16.24 -9.13
C GLU A 84 -8.83 -15.94 -7.63
N ASP A 85 -8.28 -16.83 -6.82
CA ASP A 85 -8.28 -16.70 -5.37
C ASP A 85 -7.22 -17.58 -4.71
N ILE A 86 -6.69 -17.13 -3.57
CA ILE A 86 -5.72 -17.83 -2.75
C ILE A 86 -6.15 -17.76 -1.29
N GLU A 87 -6.36 -18.94 -0.71
CA GLU A 87 -6.66 -19.11 0.70
C GLU A 87 -5.56 -19.92 1.37
N ARG A 88 -4.85 -19.32 2.33
CA ARG A 88 -3.91 -20.04 3.20
C ARG A 88 -4.70 -20.72 4.31
N THR A 89 -4.83 -22.05 4.23
CA THR A 89 -5.72 -22.82 5.11
C THR A 89 -5.03 -23.32 6.37
N SER A 90 -3.71 -23.43 6.37
CA SER A 90 -2.92 -23.81 7.54
C SER A 90 -1.51 -23.23 7.49
N THR A 91 -0.88 -23.10 8.66
CA THR A 91 0.54 -22.74 8.79
C THR A 91 1.18 -23.61 9.87
N ALA A 92 2.43 -24.00 9.68
CA ALA A 92 3.26 -24.64 10.69
C ALA A 92 4.65 -24.00 10.74
N ASN A 93 5.21 -23.93 11.94
CA ASN A 93 6.52 -23.32 12.23
C ASN A 93 6.65 -21.86 11.76
N HIS A 94 5.54 -21.11 11.68
CA HIS A 94 5.53 -19.71 11.24
C HIS A 94 5.00 -18.79 12.36
N PRO A 95 5.77 -17.79 12.83
CA PRO A 95 7.18 -17.55 12.49
C PRO A 95 8.10 -18.66 13.03
N PRO A 96 9.28 -18.90 12.40
CA PRO A 96 10.24 -19.87 12.90
C PRO A 96 10.81 -19.43 14.25
N ARG A 97 10.96 -20.36 15.19
CA ARG A 97 11.54 -20.04 16.51
C ARG A 97 13.06 -19.97 16.39
N ASN A 98 13.68 -19.11 17.19
CA ASN A 98 15.15 -18.96 17.23
C ASN A 98 15.91 -20.27 17.44
N GLU A 99 15.36 -21.20 18.23
CA GLU A 99 15.95 -22.51 18.52
C GLU A 99 15.89 -23.46 17.31
N ASP A 100 14.91 -23.29 16.42
CA ASP A 100 14.75 -24.17 15.26
C ASP A 100 15.86 -23.93 14.23
N PHE A 101 16.41 -22.71 14.15
CA PHE A 101 17.53 -22.36 13.26
C PHE A 101 18.81 -23.15 13.54
N GLU A 102 19.01 -23.66 14.77
CA GLU A 102 20.16 -24.51 15.11
C GLU A 102 20.05 -25.92 14.51
N ARG A 103 18.84 -26.32 14.10
CA ARG A 103 18.52 -27.64 13.54
C ARG A 103 18.31 -27.60 12.03
N LEU A 104 17.97 -26.44 11.50
CA LEU A 104 17.77 -26.20 10.08
C LEU A 104 19.11 -26.19 9.32
N SER A 105 19.02 -26.48 8.02
CA SER A 105 20.14 -26.32 7.08
C SER A 105 19.87 -25.10 6.20
N ASP A 106 20.91 -24.42 5.73
CA ASP A 106 20.74 -23.25 4.85
C ASP A 106 19.95 -23.61 3.57
N PHE A 107 20.13 -24.84 3.09
CA PHE A 107 19.46 -25.35 1.89
C PHE A 107 18.92 -26.76 2.12
N SER A 108 17.66 -26.96 1.75
CA SER A 108 17.02 -28.27 1.64
C SER A 108 16.62 -28.51 0.18
N TYR A 109 17.21 -29.53 -0.45
CA TYR A 109 16.90 -29.89 -1.83
C TYR A 109 15.84 -30.98 -1.88
N GLU A 110 14.97 -30.91 -2.89
CA GLU A 110 14.00 -31.95 -3.19
C GLU A 110 14.72 -33.25 -3.55
N ARG A 111 14.28 -34.36 -2.94
CA ARG A 111 14.70 -35.72 -3.25
C ARG A 111 13.51 -36.67 -3.15
N LEU A 112 13.11 -37.25 -4.29
CA LEU A 112 12.04 -38.26 -4.38
C LEU A 112 10.69 -37.77 -3.80
N GLY A 113 10.37 -36.51 -4.05
CA GLY A 113 9.14 -35.83 -3.64
C GLY A 113 9.15 -35.29 -2.21
N GLY A 114 10.30 -35.30 -1.53
CA GLY A 114 10.44 -34.82 -0.17
C GLY A 114 11.68 -33.99 0.10
N TRP A 115 11.68 -33.32 1.25
CA TRP A 115 12.77 -32.53 1.78
C TRP A 115 13.27 -33.12 3.09
N LYS A 116 14.51 -32.79 3.43
CA LYS A 116 15.09 -33.21 4.70
C LYS A 116 14.39 -32.47 5.86
N ASP A 117 13.99 -33.20 6.89
CA ASP A 117 13.40 -32.67 8.13
C ASP A 117 12.17 -31.75 7.87
N GLU A 118 11.26 -32.17 6.97
CA GLU A 118 10.06 -31.42 6.56
C GLU A 118 9.22 -30.90 7.73
N GLU A 119 9.18 -31.64 8.84
CA GLU A 119 8.44 -31.27 10.04
C GLU A 119 8.99 -30.02 10.74
N LEU A 120 10.25 -29.65 10.46
CA LEU A 120 10.90 -28.45 11.00
C LEU A 120 10.77 -27.24 10.07
N LEU A 121 10.47 -27.46 8.79
CA LEU A 121 10.38 -26.38 7.82
C LEU A 121 9.16 -25.50 8.10
N VAL A 122 9.33 -24.19 7.90
CA VAL A 122 8.22 -23.26 7.76
C VAL A 122 7.37 -23.73 6.58
N GLN A 123 6.09 -23.96 6.80
CA GLN A 123 5.21 -24.50 5.76
C GLN A 123 3.78 -24.02 5.93
N ALA A 124 3.04 -24.05 4.83
CA ALA A 124 1.62 -23.73 4.81
C ALA A 124 0.89 -24.50 3.70
N ASP A 125 -0.38 -24.78 3.96
CA ASP A 125 -1.29 -25.32 2.95
C ASP A 125 -2.10 -24.18 2.32
N TYR A 126 -2.28 -24.27 1.01
CA TYR A 126 -2.96 -23.26 0.20
C TYR A 126 -4.00 -23.91 -0.67
N ASP A 127 -5.20 -23.36 -0.61
CA ASP A 127 -6.24 -23.59 -1.57
C ASP A 127 -6.16 -22.49 -2.64
N VAL A 128 -5.75 -22.88 -3.85
CA VAL A 128 -5.58 -21.97 -4.98
C VAL A 128 -6.65 -22.28 -6.02
N ARG A 129 -7.42 -21.25 -6.38
CA ARG A 129 -8.43 -21.34 -7.44
C ARG A 129 -7.92 -20.60 -8.66
N VAL A 130 -7.97 -21.26 -9.81
CA VAL A 130 -7.55 -20.70 -11.10
C VAL A 130 -8.77 -20.22 -11.91
N THR A 131 -8.55 -19.30 -12.84
CA THR A 131 -9.62 -18.73 -13.66
C THR A 131 -10.18 -19.71 -14.69
N ASP A 132 -9.35 -20.63 -15.20
CA ASP A 132 -9.68 -21.64 -16.19
C ASP A 132 -9.14 -23.02 -15.73
N PRO A 133 -9.94 -24.10 -15.76
CA PRO A 133 -9.47 -25.43 -15.34
C PRO A 133 -8.27 -25.94 -16.14
N ARG A 134 -8.07 -25.45 -17.38
CA ARG A 134 -6.93 -25.81 -18.23
C ARG A 134 -5.58 -25.48 -17.59
N TRP A 135 -5.54 -24.51 -16.67
CA TRP A 135 -4.31 -24.13 -15.95
C TRP A 135 -3.83 -25.18 -14.94
N LEU A 136 -4.59 -26.27 -14.73
CA LEU A 136 -4.26 -27.37 -13.82
C LEU A 136 -3.92 -28.69 -14.54
N GLU A 137 -4.06 -28.76 -15.87
CA GLU A 137 -3.93 -30.01 -16.65
C GLU A 137 -2.57 -30.71 -16.50
N GLN A 138 -1.53 -29.95 -16.20
CA GLN A 138 -0.16 -30.41 -16.00
C GLN A 138 0.09 -31.10 -14.65
N LEU A 139 -0.84 -30.99 -13.70
CA LEU A 139 -0.60 -31.40 -12.31
C LEU A 139 -1.12 -32.80 -12.01
N SER A 140 -0.41 -33.50 -11.14
CA SER A 140 -0.87 -34.75 -10.51
C SER A 140 -0.76 -34.68 -8.99
N VAL A 141 -1.68 -35.33 -8.29
CA VAL A 141 -1.61 -35.45 -6.81
C VAL A 141 -0.32 -36.19 -6.43
N GLY A 142 0.43 -35.61 -5.49
CA GLY A 142 1.74 -36.12 -5.08
C GLY A 142 2.92 -35.52 -5.86
N ASP A 143 2.69 -34.74 -6.92
CA ASP A 143 3.75 -33.97 -7.57
C ASP A 143 4.45 -33.08 -6.53
N ALA A 144 5.79 -33.07 -6.57
CA ALA A 144 6.60 -32.24 -5.71
C ALA A 144 7.88 -31.78 -6.42
N TRP A 145 8.26 -30.51 -6.23
CA TRP A 145 9.44 -29.90 -6.83
C TRP A 145 9.93 -28.70 -6.03
N GLY A 146 11.22 -28.40 -6.15
CA GLY A 146 11.81 -27.14 -5.67
C GLY A 146 11.59 -26.01 -6.68
N THR A 147 11.47 -24.78 -6.18
CA THR A 147 11.30 -23.59 -7.01
C THR A 147 12.11 -22.41 -6.48
N ALA A 148 12.68 -21.65 -7.42
CA ALA A 148 13.28 -20.34 -7.17
C ALA A 148 12.28 -19.19 -7.30
N ALA A 149 10.98 -19.48 -7.47
CA ALA A 149 9.92 -18.48 -7.43
C ALA A 149 9.98 -17.72 -6.11
N TYR A 150 9.62 -16.44 -6.15
CA TYR A 150 9.54 -15.57 -4.98
C TYR A 150 8.29 -14.70 -5.07
N PRO A 151 7.76 -14.17 -3.95
CA PRO A 151 6.63 -13.26 -3.98
C PRO A 151 6.93 -11.99 -4.78
N MET A 152 6.22 -11.77 -5.89
CA MET A 152 6.52 -10.71 -6.88
C MET A 152 5.73 -9.42 -6.64
N ALA A 153 4.80 -9.40 -5.68
CA ALA A 153 3.85 -8.31 -5.43
C ALA A 153 2.78 -8.11 -6.51
N ALA A 154 2.23 -9.21 -7.05
CA ALA A 154 1.16 -9.14 -8.02
C ALA A 154 -0.14 -8.59 -7.44
N ASP A 155 -0.92 -7.98 -8.32
CA ASP A 155 -2.24 -7.46 -8.00
C ASP A 155 -3.21 -8.61 -7.66
N ASP A 156 -3.90 -8.50 -6.53
CA ASP A 156 -4.97 -9.41 -6.06
C ASP A 156 -6.33 -8.68 -6.09
N VAL A 157 -6.65 -8.13 -7.27
CA VAL A 157 -7.86 -7.33 -7.51
C VAL A 157 -8.95 -8.20 -8.09
N ARG A 158 -10.06 -8.34 -7.35
CA ARG A 158 -11.26 -9.05 -7.82
C ARG A 158 -11.96 -8.25 -8.92
N ARG A 159 -12.71 -8.95 -9.78
CA ARG A 159 -13.37 -8.34 -10.94
C ARG A 159 -14.33 -7.22 -10.54
N GLU A 160 -15.10 -7.45 -9.49
CA GLU A 160 -16.09 -6.52 -8.92
C GLU A 160 -15.46 -5.31 -8.22
N GLU A 161 -14.19 -5.42 -7.85
CA GLU A 161 -13.43 -4.38 -7.15
C GLU A 161 -12.65 -3.48 -8.10
N ALA A 162 -12.38 -3.94 -9.32
CA ALA A 162 -11.50 -3.28 -10.27
C ALA A 162 -11.86 -1.80 -10.49
N ALA A 163 -13.16 -1.46 -10.50
CA ALA A 163 -13.63 -0.08 -10.69
C ALA A 163 -13.30 0.88 -9.53
N TYR A 164 -12.91 0.37 -8.36
CA TYR A 164 -12.66 1.13 -7.13
C TYR A 164 -11.19 1.14 -6.71
N VAL A 165 -10.35 0.34 -7.37
CA VAL A 165 -8.92 0.24 -7.07
C VAL A 165 -8.11 1.19 -7.98
N PRO A 166 -7.13 1.94 -7.45
CA PRO A 166 -6.26 2.78 -8.26
C PRO A 166 -5.41 1.98 -9.24
N ASP A 167 -5.27 2.46 -10.46
CA ASP A 167 -4.23 2.03 -11.38
C ASP A 167 -2.90 2.72 -11.03
N LEU A 168 -2.10 2.06 -10.20
CA LEU A 168 -0.81 2.58 -9.75
C LEU A 168 0.25 2.69 -10.86
N ARG A 169 0.00 2.13 -12.04
CA ARG A 169 0.95 2.09 -13.16
C ARG A 169 0.69 3.20 -14.17
N ASN A 170 -0.54 3.71 -14.25
CA ASN A 170 -0.95 4.72 -15.21
C ASN A 170 -1.18 6.10 -14.57
N ALA A 171 -0.11 6.72 -14.07
CA ALA A 171 -0.19 8.02 -13.41
C ALA A 171 -0.14 9.21 -14.38
N VAL A 172 -0.92 10.25 -14.10
CA VAL A 172 -0.61 11.61 -14.58
C VAL A 172 0.46 12.20 -13.65
N THR A 173 1.56 12.68 -14.23
CA THR A 173 2.65 13.30 -13.47
C THR A 173 2.55 14.83 -13.52
N LEU A 174 2.51 15.46 -12.35
CA LEU A 174 2.52 16.92 -12.16
C LEU A 174 3.87 17.34 -11.57
N MET A 175 4.36 18.51 -11.98
CA MET A 175 5.65 19.05 -11.57
C MET A 175 5.45 20.35 -10.79
N PRO A 176 4.87 20.31 -9.56
CA PRO A 176 4.71 21.50 -8.76
C PRO A 176 6.09 22.10 -8.43
N PHE A 177 6.16 23.43 -8.33
CA PHE A 177 7.38 24.14 -7.91
C PHE A 177 8.58 23.97 -8.85
N ALA A 178 8.35 23.63 -10.12
CA ALA A 178 9.41 23.47 -11.11
C ALA A 178 10.34 24.69 -11.15
N GLY A 179 11.64 24.45 -11.01
CA GLY A 179 12.67 25.50 -11.00
C GLY A 179 12.97 26.11 -9.63
N ARG A 180 12.24 25.74 -8.56
CA ARG A 180 12.59 26.08 -7.18
C ARG A 180 13.62 25.08 -6.65
N SER A 181 14.44 25.51 -5.68
CA SER A 181 15.52 24.68 -5.12
C SER A 181 15.21 24.20 -3.70
N LYS A 182 15.73 23.03 -3.34
CA LYS A 182 15.63 22.42 -2.01
C LYS A 182 14.18 22.35 -1.51
N GLU A 183 13.94 22.69 -0.24
CA GLU A 183 12.62 22.64 0.42
C GLU A 183 11.55 23.44 -0.33
N ALA A 184 11.93 24.54 -1.01
CA ALA A 184 11.00 25.33 -1.79
C ALA A 184 10.52 24.60 -3.06
N GLY A 185 11.30 23.64 -3.57
CA GLY A 185 10.99 22.81 -4.72
C GLY A 185 10.48 21.41 -4.37
N THR A 186 10.49 21.01 -3.10
CA THR A 186 10.04 19.68 -2.66
C THR A 186 8.56 19.72 -2.31
N PRO A 187 7.69 18.93 -2.97
CA PRO A 187 6.29 18.81 -2.58
C PRO A 187 6.15 18.00 -1.27
N GLY A 188 5.57 18.62 -0.25
CA GLY A 188 5.51 18.08 1.12
C GLY A 188 4.11 17.82 1.67
N GLY A 189 3.12 18.60 1.23
CA GLY A 189 1.72 18.45 1.63
C GLY A 189 0.80 18.41 0.41
N LEU A 190 -0.29 17.64 0.48
CA LEU A 190 -1.28 17.60 -0.59
C LEU A 190 -2.68 17.30 -0.04
N ALA A 191 -3.71 17.91 -0.62
CA ALA A 191 -5.11 17.55 -0.33
C ALA A 191 -6.06 18.01 -1.43
N PHE A 192 -7.10 17.21 -1.68
CA PHE A 192 -8.23 17.61 -2.52
C PHE A 192 -9.18 18.56 -1.79
N SER A 193 -9.81 19.47 -2.54
CA SER A 193 -10.98 20.22 -2.05
C SER A 193 -12.13 19.26 -1.74
N ASP A 194 -13.03 19.64 -0.83
CA ASP A 194 -14.13 18.76 -0.38
C ASP A 194 -15.08 18.32 -1.52
N ASP A 195 -15.15 19.08 -2.61
CA ASP A 195 -15.94 18.76 -3.80
C ASP A 195 -15.11 18.10 -4.92
N GLY A 196 -13.83 17.81 -4.67
CA GLY A 196 -12.91 17.17 -5.60
C GLY A 196 -12.50 18.01 -6.81
N ARG A 197 -12.87 19.29 -6.89
CA ARG A 197 -12.56 20.16 -8.04
C ARG A 197 -11.11 20.60 -8.12
N PHE A 198 -10.45 20.73 -6.97
CA PHE A 198 -9.07 21.20 -6.89
C PHE A 198 -8.20 20.23 -6.10
N LEU A 199 -6.94 20.13 -6.51
CA LEU A 199 -5.86 19.55 -5.72
C LEU A 199 -4.91 20.67 -5.34
N ALA A 200 -4.69 20.88 -4.04
CA ALA A 200 -3.66 21.79 -3.55
C ALA A 200 -2.42 20.98 -3.15
N VAL A 201 -1.24 21.48 -3.52
CA VAL A 201 0.06 20.92 -3.17
C VAL A 201 0.88 22.03 -2.50
N ALA A 202 1.38 21.77 -1.30
CA ALA A 202 2.32 22.66 -0.60
C ALA A 202 3.75 22.14 -0.76
N SER A 203 4.71 23.06 -0.85
CA SER A 203 6.11 22.68 -0.74
C SER A 203 6.50 22.49 0.74
N ASP A 204 7.67 21.91 0.98
CA ASP A 204 8.28 21.81 2.31
C ASP A 204 8.68 23.18 2.91
N LYS A 205 8.38 24.29 2.23
CA LYS A 205 8.63 25.64 2.70
C LYS A 205 7.44 26.58 2.46
N ASP A 206 7.52 27.42 1.44
CA ASP A 206 6.69 28.62 1.25
C ASP A 206 5.90 28.63 -0.07
N GLY A 207 5.76 27.47 -0.71
CA GLY A 207 5.05 27.32 -1.98
C GLY A 207 3.66 26.71 -1.82
N LEU A 208 2.71 27.18 -2.64
CA LEU A 208 1.41 26.54 -2.87
C LEU A 208 1.11 26.50 -4.37
N VAL A 209 0.90 25.31 -4.93
CA VAL A 209 0.36 25.12 -6.28
C VAL A 209 -1.03 24.50 -6.18
N ILE A 210 -1.97 24.97 -6.99
CA ILE A 210 -3.34 24.45 -7.07
C ILE A 210 -3.61 24.01 -8.50
N TYR A 211 -4.09 22.77 -8.67
CA TYR A 211 -4.49 22.18 -9.94
C TYR A 211 -6.00 22.01 -10.02
N ASP A 212 -6.57 22.25 -11.20
CA ASP A 212 -7.94 21.82 -11.55
C ASP A 212 -7.95 20.32 -11.89
N THR A 213 -8.84 19.54 -11.28
CA THR A 213 -8.88 18.07 -11.44
C THR A 213 -9.59 17.60 -12.72
N GLY A 214 -10.25 18.49 -13.45
CA GLY A 214 -10.92 18.18 -14.71
C GLY A 214 -9.93 17.97 -15.86
N GLY A 215 -8.79 18.67 -15.83
CA GLY A 215 -7.75 18.55 -16.85
C GLY A 215 -6.32 18.51 -16.32
N TRP A 216 -6.13 18.50 -15.00
CA TRP A 216 -4.83 18.58 -14.33
C TRP A 216 -4.00 19.81 -14.74
N THR A 217 -4.69 20.91 -15.02
CA THR A 217 -4.05 22.19 -15.37
C THR A 217 -3.79 23.00 -14.11
N GLU A 218 -2.64 23.66 -14.05
CA GLU A 218 -2.31 24.60 -12.98
C GLU A 218 -3.31 25.78 -12.99
N HIS A 219 -4.04 25.93 -11.88
CA HIS A 219 -4.95 27.05 -11.65
C HIS A 219 -4.25 28.22 -10.96
N ALA A 220 -3.33 27.94 -10.04
CA ALA A 220 -2.51 28.93 -9.35
C ALA A 220 -1.15 28.35 -8.94
N ASP A 221 -0.12 29.17 -9.05
CA ASP A 221 1.18 28.97 -8.40
C ASP A 221 1.49 30.19 -7.53
N VAL A 222 1.55 29.98 -6.22
CA VAL A 222 1.75 31.02 -5.21
C VAL A 222 3.10 30.78 -4.52
N ASP A 223 3.89 31.85 -4.47
CA ASP A 223 5.20 31.87 -3.83
C ASP A 223 5.27 32.95 -2.74
N GLY A 224 6.29 32.87 -1.91
CA GLY A 224 6.51 33.84 -0.81
C GLY A 224 5.49 33.70 0.32
N VAL A 225 4.88 32.52 0.49
CA VAL A 225 4.05 32.22 1.67
C VAL A 225 4.95 32.11 2.89
N THR A 226 5.10 33.20 3.66
CA THR A 226 5.99 33.25 4.85
C THR A 226 5.44 32.45 6.05
N ILE A 227 5.20 31.15 5.88
CA ILE A 227 4.64 30.24 6.91
C ILE A 227 5.72 29.44 7.65
N GLY A 228 6.84 29.13 6.97
CA GLY A 228 7.98 28.40 7.54
C GLY A 228 8.30 27.13 6.76
N LEU A 229 8.93 26.15 7.43
CA LEU A 229 9.19 24.82 6.86
C LEU A 229 8.08 23.84 7.24
N PHE A 230 7.87 22.86 6.37
CA PHE A 230 6.92 21.75 6.51
C PHE A 230 5.50 22.21 6.89
N PRO A 231 4.89 23.14 6.13
CA PRO A 231 3.55 23.61 6.45
C PRO A 231 2.52 22.48 6.32
N GLN A 232 1.56 22.48 7.23
CA GLN A 232 0.39 21.63 7.15
C GLN A 232 -0.63 22.26 6.23
N LEU A 233 -1.14 21.47 5.28
CA LEU A 233 -2.12 21.91 4.30
C LEU A 233 -3.51 21.40 4.69
N THR A 234 -4.50 22.29 4.71
CA THR A 234 -5.91 21.92 4.87
C THR A 234 -6.83 22.81 4.05
N TRP A 235 -7.98 22.28 3.64
CA TRP A 235 -9.06 23.06 3.05
C TRP A 235 -10.06 23.48 4.11
N VAL A 236 -10.50 24.74 4.08
CA VAL A 236 -11.62 25.21 4.90
C VAL A 236 -12.88 24.43 4.49
N PRO A 237 -13.60 23.79 5.44
CA PRO A 237 -14.74 22.94 5.12
C PRO A 237 -15.78 23.62 4.21
N GLY A 238 -16.12 22.97 3.10
CA GLY A 238 -17.11 23.42 2.12
C GLY A 238 -16.71 24.66 1.31
N LYS A 239 -15.45 25.10 1.39
CA LYS A 239 -14.95 26.28 0.66
C LYS A 239 -13.70 25.97 -0.14
N HIS A 240 -13.52 26.66 -1.25
CA HIS A 240 -12.26 26.67 -2.00
C HIS A 240 -11.27 27.66 -1.39
N VAL A 241 -10.97 27.48 -0.11
CA VAL A 241 -9.96 28.27 0.62
C VAL A 241 -8.96 27.29 1.24
N VAL A 242 -7.70 27.39 0.82
CA VAL A 242 -6.60 26.59 1.36
C VAL A 242 -5.99 27.32 2.55
N VAL A 243 -5.61 26.58 3.60
CA VAL A 243 -4.88 27.09 4.76
C VAL A 243 -3.58 26.32 4.89
N LEU A 244 -2.49 27.07 5.03
CA LEU A 244 -1.17 26.57 5.41
C LEU A 244 -0.89 26.97 6.85
N THR A 245 -0.67 25.98 7.71
CA THR A 245 -0.36 26.17 9.14
C THR A 245 1.08 25.77 9.41
N ARG A 246 1.78 26.50 10.27
CA ARG A 246 3.16 26.17 10.65
C ARG A 246 3.25 24.80 11.35
N PHE A 247 4.32 24.04 11.11
CA PHE A 247 4.51 22.66 11.62
C PHE A 247 4.30 22.49 13.14
N HIS A 248 4.76 23.44 13.97
CA HIS A 248 4.56 23.45 15.44
C HIS A 248 3.35 24.29 15.90
N GLY A 249 2.43 24.60 14.98
CA GLY A 249 1.34 25.52 15.22
C GLY A 249 1.79 26.98 15.42
N GLY A 250 0.84 27.84 15.83
CA GLY A 250 1.11 29.24 16.22
C GLY A 250 0.96 30.29 15.12
N GLY A 251 0.84 29.89 13.85
CA GLY A 251 0.56 30.81 12.73
C GLY A 251 -0.06 30.08 11.54
N GLN A 252 -0.91 30.80 10.79
CA GLN A 252 -1.53 30.30 9.57
C GLN A 252 -1.57 31.37 8.49
N TRP A 253 -1.63 30.94 7.24
CA TRP A 253 -1.92 31.76 6.08
C TRP A 253 -2.99 31.07 5.24
N ALA A 254 -3.88 31.85 4.61
CA ALA A 254 -4.96 31.28 3.81
C ALA A 254 -5.10 31.95 2.44
N TYR A 255 -5.53 31.17 1.45
CA TYR A 255 -5.68 31.57 0.06
C TYR A 255 -7.03 31.16 -0.49
N ASP A 256 -7.79 32.12 -1.00
CA ASP A 256 -9.04 31.86 -1.69
C ASP A 256 -8.77 31.60 -3.18
N VAL A 257 -9.11 30.39 -3.62
CA VAL A 257 -8.84 29.90 -4.99
C VAL A 257 -9.63 30.67 -6.04
N GLY A 258 -10.84 31.12 -5.71
CA GLY A 258 -11.71 31.88 -6.61
C GLY A 258 -11.29 33.34 -6.72
N ALA A 259 -10.97 33.97 -5.59
CA ALA A 259 -10.49 35.34 -5.54
C ALA A 259 -9.02 35.48 -5.97
N ARG A 260 -8.28 34.37 -5.99
CA ARG A 260 -6.83 34.30 -6.27
C ARG A 260 -6.01 35.23 -5.38
N ALA A 261 -6.37 35.30 -4.11
CA ALA A 261 -5.79 36.23 -3.15
C ALA A 261 -5.71 35.62 -1.76
N SER A 262 -4.76 36.12 -0.97
CA SER A 262 -4.69 35.86 0.46
C SER A 262 -5.95 36.38 1.16
N VAL A 263 -6.48 35.61 2.10
CA VAL A 263 -7.67 35.97 2.87
C VAL A 263 -7.47 35.66 4.35
N ASP A 264 -8.22 36.36 5.21
CA ASP A 264 -8.28 36.03 6.63
C ASP A 264 -9.41 35.02 6.89
N VAL A 265 -9.08 33.94 7.59
CA VAL A 265 -10.05 32.94 8.05
C VAL A 265 -9.83 32.59 9.51
N PRO A 266 -10.86 32.10 10.23
CA PRO A 266 -10.67 31.54 11.57
C PRO A 266 -9.60 30.45 11.60
N ARG A 267 -8.94 30.29 12.75
CA ARG A 267 -7.89 29.29 12.93
C ARG A 267 -8.41 27.90 12.55
N GLN A 268 -7.66 27.16 11.74
CA GLN A 268 -7.94 25.76 11.43
C GLN A 268 -7.05 24.85 12.30
N PRO A 269 -7.58 24.18 13.34
CA PRO A 269 -6.78 23.31 14.22
C PRO A 269 -6.68 21.88 13.68
N GLY A 270 -5.70 21.13 14.20
CA GLY A 270 -5.45 19.71 13.89
C GLY A 270 -4.69 19.51 12.57
N ARG A 271 -3.89 18.43 12.52
CA ARG A 271 -3.20 17.98 11.29
C ARG A 271 -4.14 17.31 10.31
N ALA A 272 -5.11 16.53 10.82
CA ALA A 272 -6.14 15.89 10.02
C ALA A 272 -7.53 16.25 10.52
N ARG A 273 -8.50 16.25 9.62
CA ARG A 273 -9.92 16.49 9.92
C ARG A 273 -10.81 15.49 9.20
N SER A 274 -11.94 15.23 9.81
CA SER A 274 -13.09 14.61 9.16
C SER A 274 -13.72 15.52 8.11
N ARG A 275 -14.54 14.95 7.24
CA ARG A 275 -15.16 15.64 6.09
C ARG A 275 -15.97 16.87 6.50
N THR A 276 -16.75 16.78 7.58
CA THR A 276 -17.55 17.90 8.11
C THR A 276 -16.76 18.81 9.04
N GLY A 277 -15.54 18.40 9.44
CA GLY A 277 -14.76 19.05 10.48
C GLY A 277 -15.22 18.72 11.90
N ARG A 278 -16.20 17.81 12.07
CA ARG A 278 -16.70 17.35 13.38
C ARG A 278 -15.59 16.76 14.25
N TYR A 279 -14.73 15.93 13.67
CA TYR A 279 -13.55 15.38 14.29
C TYR A 279 -12.29 15.98 13.70
N ARG A 280 -11.29 16.21 14.55
CA ARG A 280 -9.94 16.63 14.18
C ARG A 280 -8.93 15.87 15.03
N VAL A 281 -7.73 15.68 14.52
CA VAL A 281 -6.62 15.07 15.27
C VAL A 281 -5.32 15.84 15.05
N ASP A 282 -4.49 15.87 16.08
CA ASP A 282 -3.11 16.36 16.07
C ASP A 282 -2.18 15.22 16.51
N TYR A 283 -0.97 15.18 15.96
CA TYR A 283 0.01 14.11 16.15
C TYR A 283 1.41 14.57 15.73
N GLY A 284 2.45 13.79 16.05
CA GLY A 284 3.82 14.05 15.59
C GLY A 284 4.73 14.79 16.58
N GLU A 285 4.30 15.01 17.82
CA GLU A 285 5.19 15.21 18.96
C GLU A 285 5.03 13.97 19.87
N GLY A 286 6.07 13.13 20.00
CA GLY A 286 6.07 11.89 20.81
C GLY A 286 5.03 10.80 20.47
N TYR A 287 4.78 9.87 21.40
CA TYR A 287 4.01 8.62 21.19
C TYR A 287 2.47 8.76 21.30
N TRP A 288 1.88 9.93 21.01
CA TRP A 288 0.45 10.17 21.25
C TRP A 288 -0.31 10.74 20.05
N LEU A 289 -1.63 10.54 20.09
CA LEU A 289 -2.63 11.15 19.21
C LEU A 289 -3.53 12.03 20.09
N ASP A 290 -3.60 13.33 19.78
CA ASP A 290 -4.56 14.24 20.39
C ASP A 290 -5.82 14.28 19.52
N ALA A 291 -6.95 13.78 20.05
CA ALA A 291 -8.24 13.79 19.35
C ALA A 291 -9.14 14.92 19.85
N PHE A 292 -9.82 15.58 18.91
CA PHE A 292 -10.71 16.71 19.15
C PHE A 292 -12.10 16.44 18.56
N VAL A 293 -13.14 16.77 19.32
CA VAL A 293 -14.54 16.82 18.84
C VAL A 293 -14.97 18.29 18.80
N GLY A 294 -15.39 18.78 17.62
CA GLY A 294 -15.95 20.11 17.42
C GLY A 294 -14.96 21.26 17.13
N ASP A 295 -15.50 22.49 17.08
CA ASP A 295 -14.78 23.73 16.73
C ASP A 295 -13.94 24.32 17.87
N CYS A 296 -13.95 23.71 19.06
CA CYS A 296 -13.33 24.28 20.26
C CYS A 296 -11.95 23.66 20.52
N GLY A 297 -10.93 24.54 20.54
CA GLY A 297 -9.51 24.21 20.73
C GLY A 297 -9.14 23.69 22.12
N ARG A 298 -9.70 22.55 22.53
CA ARG A 298 -9.19 21.74 23.65
C ARG A 298 -9.38 20.27 23.32
N ALA A 299 -8.30 19.49 23.38
CA ALA A 299 -8.36 18.04 23.24
C ALA A 299 -9.29 17.50 24.35
N GLU A 300 -10.31 16.73 23.98
CA GLU A 300 -11.23 16.12 24.94
C GLU A 300 -10.64 14.83 25.55
N GLY A 301 -9.55 14.31 24.98
CA GLY A 301 -8.73 13.25 25.55
C GLY A 301 -7.44 13.03 24.76
N VAL A 302 -6.37 12.70 25.48
CA VAL A 302 -5.13 12.13 24.91
C VAL A 302 -5.36 10.63 24.80
N VAL A 303 -5.13 10.04 23.62
CA VAL A 303 -5.29 8.58 23.46
C VAL A 303 -4.00 7.94 22.98
N PRO A 304 -3.54 6.84 23.63
CA PRO A 304 -2.49 6.02 23.07
C PRO A 304 -3.02 5.34 21.81
N ALA A 305 -2.58 5.81 20.64
CA ALA A 305 -3.00 5.27 19.35
C ALA A 305 -2.51 3.83 19.10
N GLY A 306 -1.61 3.31 19.95
CA GLY A 306 -1.15 1.92 19.97
C GLY A 306 -0.98 1.43 21.40
N ALA A 307 -2.07 1.19 22.14
CA ALA A 307 -2.05 0.84 23.57
C ALA A 307 -1.13 -0.36 23.95
N ASP A 308 -0.71 -1.16 22.96
CA ASP A 308 0.16 -2.31 23.10
C ASP A 308 1.63 -2.08 22.64
N ASP A 309 1.94 -0.95 21.97
CA ASP A 309 3.28 -0.60 21.49
C ASP A 309 3.72 0.77 22.03
N PRO A 310 4.57 0.80 23.08
CA PRO A 310 5.04 2.05 23.68
C PRO A 310 6.03 2.83 22.78
N GLU A 311 6.49 2.26 21.67
CA GLU A 311 7.38 2.92 20.70
C GLU A 311 6.61 3.51 19.50
N PHE A 312 5.30 3.25 19.40
CA PHE A 312 4.47 3.71 18.30
C PHE A 312 4.34 5.24 18.25
N THR A 313 4.79 5.83 17.15
CA THR A 313 4.71 7.28 16.90
C THR A 313 3.81 7.53 15.71
N VAL A 314 2.73 8.30 15.90
CA VAL A 314 1.78 8.61 14.82
C VAL A 314 2.37 9.63 13.85
N GLU A 315 2.42 9.26 12.57
CA GLU A 315 2.88 10.13 11.49
C GLU A 315 1.77 10.45 10.49
N SER A 316 0.70 9.66 10.45
CA SER A 316 -0.40 9.84 9.51
C SER A 316 -1.74 9.42 10.10
N ALA A 317 -2.80 10.14 9.72
CA ALA A 317 -4.16 9.79 10.09
C ALA A 317 -5.17 10.18 9.00
N ALA A 318 -6.17 9.33 8.78
CA ALA A 318 -7.19 9.54 7.76
C ALA A 318 -8.57 9.05 8.24
N PHE A 319 -9.58 9.92 8.09
CA PHE A 319 -10.97 9.58 8.41
C PHE A 319 -11.67 8.94 7.21
N THR A 320 -12.61 8.04 7.46
CA THR A 320 -13.60 7.65 6.46
C THR A 320 -14.55 8.81 6.14
N ALA A 321 -15.12 8.84 4.93
CA ALA A 321 -16.00 9.92 4.48
C ALA A 321 -17.32 10.02 5.29
N ASP A 322 -17.76 8.91 5.85
CA ASP A 322 -18.90 8.77 6.76
C ASP A 322 -18.55 9.10 8.23
N GLU A 323 -17.28 9.40 8.52
CA GLU A 323 -16.74 9.73 9.84
C GLU A 323 -16.91 8.63 10.89
N SER A 324 -17.14 7.38 10.47
CA SER A 324 -17.33 6.23 11.37
C SER A 324 -16.02 5.60 11.81
N ARG A 325 -14.91 5.80 11.08
CA ARG A 325 -13.60 5.26 11.42
C ARG A 325 -12.48 6.28 11.20
N LEU A 326 -11.43 6.17 11.99
CA LEU A 326 -10.16 6.88 11.85
C LEU A 326 -9.03 5.85 11.72
N PHE A 327 -8.27 5.92 10.64
CA PHE A 327 -7.06 5.13 10.44
C PHE A 327 -5.87 5.94 10.93
N VAL A 328 -4.97 5.30 11.68
CA VAL A 328 -3.79 5.92 12.27
C VAL A 328 -2.59 5.00 12.07
N ALA A 329 -1.48 5.57 11.58
CA ALA A 329 -0.23 4.83 11.39
C ALA A 329 0.99 5.75 11.54
N GLY A 330 2.16 5.16 11.59
CA GLY A 330 3.43 5.88 11.74
C GLY A 330 4.58 4.91 11.93
N VAL A 331 5.48 5.16 12.87
CA VAL A 331 6.56 4.24 13.22
C VAL A 331 5.95 3.03 13.94
N GLY A 332 6.00 1.86 13.32
CA GLY A 332 5.41 0.62 13.83
C GLY A 332 4.80 -0.25 12.72
N ALA A 333 4.56 -1.53 13.04
CA ALA A 333 4.21 -2.56 12.08
C ALA A 333 2.76 -2.51 11.55
N ASN A 334 1.91 -1.62 12.09
CA ASN A 334 0.46 -1.73 12.01
C ASN A 334 -0.21 -0.41 11.60
N ILE A 335 -1.39 -0.53 10.98
CA ILE A 335 -2.37 0.55 10.87
C ILE A 335 -3.49 0.27 11.88
N HIS A 336 -3.70 1.17 12.83
CA HIS A 336 -4.77 1.08 13.80
C HIS A 336 -6.04 1.75 13.28
N VAL A 337 -7.18 1.10 13.49
CA VAL A 337 -8.49 1.61 13.12
C VAL A 337 -9.26 1.94 14.39
N LEU A 338 -9.65 3.19 14.56
CA LEU A 338 -10.31 3.71 15.75
C LEU A 338 -11.75 4.13 15.44
N ASP A 339 -12.65 3.97 16.41
CA ASP A 339 -13.93 4.69 16.45
C ASP A 339 -13.64 6.15 16.87
N PRO A 340 -13.91 7.16 16.03
CA PRO A 340 -13.60 8.55 16.35
C PRO A 340 -14.37 9.13 17.54
N SER A 341 -15.51 8.55 17.89
CA SER A 341 -16.40 9.05 18.95
C SER A 341 -15.98 8.59 20.34
N THR A 342 -15.42 7.38 20.45
CA THR A 342 -14.90 6.79 21.70
C THR A 342 -13.38 6.82 21.77
N VAL A 343 -12.73 7.02 20.61
CA VAL A 343 -11.29 6.95 20.40
C VAL A 343 -10.71 5.60 20.86
N SER A 344 -11.45 4.52 20.63
CA SER A 344 -11.02 3.15 20.92
C SER A 344 -10.61 2.43 19.63
N ILE A 345 -9.54 1.62 19.70
CA ILE A 345 -9.16 0.72 18.61
C ILE A 345 -10.28 -0.31 18.42
N VAL A 346 -10.83 -0.37 17.21
CA VAL A 346 -11.88 -1.31 16.79
C VAL A 346 -11.38 -2.37 15.82
N ASP A 347 -10.23 -2.13 15.17
CA ASP A 347 -9.58 -3.06 14.26
C ASP A 347 -8.09 -2.68 14.10
N THR A 348 -7.27 -3.63 13.65
CA THR A 348 -5.83 -3.42 13.38
C THR A 348 -5.45 -4.17 12.11
N ILE A 349 -4.93 -3.45 11.12
CA ILE A 349 -4.31 -4.04 9.92
C ILE A 349 -2.84 -4.28 10.28
N ALA A 350 -2.47 -5.55 10.41
CA ALA A 350 -1.14 -5.95 10.86
C ALA A 350 -0.13 -6.10 9.70
N ASP A 351 1.16 -6.11 10.06
CA ASP A 351 2.27 -6.44 9.17
C ASP A 351 2.37 -5.56 7.91
N VAL A 352 2.06 -4.26 8.04
CA VAL A 352 2.02 -3.31 6.90
C VAL A 352 3.39 -2.76 6.49
N GLY A 353 4.41 -2.89 7.35
CA GLY A 353 5.77 -2.36 7.14
C GLY A 353 6.32 -1.70 8.41
N GLU A 354 7.62 -1.36 8.45
CA GLU A 354 8.27 -0.82 9.66
C GLU A 354 7.83 0.63 9.98
N GLN A 355 7.40 1.36 8.96
CA GLN A 355 6.96 2.75 9.09
C GLN A 355 5.94 3.10 8.00
N VAL A 356 4.86 3.76 8.38
CA VAL A 356 3.84 4.28 7.46
C VAL A 356 3.79 5.81 7.54
N SER A 357 4.27 6.47 6.49
CA SER A 357 4.40 7.94 6.45
C SER A 357 3.19 8.66 5.85
N GLY A 358 2.33 7.95 5.11
CA GLY A 358 1.20 8.51 4.39
C GLY A 358 0.02 7.54 4.39
N LEU A 359 -1.18 8.07 4.60
CA LEU A 359 -2.45 7.33 4.59
C LEU A 359 -3.52 8.08 3.81
N ALA A 360 -4.34 7.36 3.07
CA ALA A 360 -5.58 7.85 2.49
C ALA A 360 -6.63 6.74 2.45
N VAL A 361 -7.88 7.08 2.74
CA VAL A 361 -9.00 6.12 2.75
C VAL A 361 -9.90 6.40 1.54
N SER A 362 -10.35 5.36 0.86
CA SER A 362 -11.29 5.50 -0.26
C SER A 362 -12.62 6.10 0.22
N PRO A 363 -13.34 6.86 -0.62
CA PRO A 363 -14.60 7.52 -0.21
C PRO A 363 -15.68 6.56 0.27
N ASP A 364 -15.68 5.31 -0.20
CA ASP A 364 -16.59 4.25 0.24
C ASP A 364 -16.13 3.54 1.52
N GLY A 365 -14.92 3.83 2.01
CA GLY A 365 -14.32 3.21 3.18
C GLY A 365 -13.93 1.74 2.99
N ALA A 366 -13.88 1.23 1.75
CA ALA A 366 -13.53 -0.16 1.45
C ALA A 366 -12.02 -0.40 1.35
N TYR A 367 -11.23 0.64 1.06
CA TYR A 367 -9.79 0.57 0.85
C TYR A 367 -9.02 1.63 1.65
N VAL A 368 -7.80 1.27 2.04
CA VAL A 368 -6.80 2.21 2.55
C VAL A 368 -5.55 2.14 1.68
N ALA A 369 -5.09 3.28 1.18
CA ALA A 369 -3.79 3.43 0.57
C ALA A 369 -2.79 3.91 1.62
N ALA A 370 -1.60 3.32 1.66
CA ALA A 370 -0.54 3.74 2.55
C ALA A 370 0.84 3.65 1.89
N THR A 371 1.73 4.55 2.29
CA THR A 371 3.15 4.49 1.94
C THR A 371 3.90 3.82 3.07
N ALA A 372 4.38 2.60 2.84
CA ALA A 372 5.05 1.79 3.83
C ALA A 372 6.54 1.64 3.50
N GLY A 373 7.42 1.96 4.46
CA GLY A 373 8.81 1.54 4.42
C GLY A 373 8.89 0.03 4.64
N THR A 374 9.45 -0.71 3.69
CA THR A 374 9.64 -2.15 3.84
C THR A 374 11.13 -2.49 3.93
N ASN A 375 11.47 -3.36 4.87
CA ASN A 375 12.78 -3.97 4.99
C ASN A 375 12.65 -5.44 4.60
N ARG A 376 12.42 -5.70 3.31
CA ARG A 376 12.22 -7.08 2.81
C ARG A 376 13.56 -7.79 2.65
N TYR A 377 13.54 -9.11 2.85
CA TYR A 377 14.72 -10.00 2.81
C TYR A 377 15.55 -9.88 1.51
N TYR A 378 14.93 -9.51 0.38
CA TYR A 378 15.60 -9.38 -0.92
C TYR A 378 15.79 -7.93 -1.41
N GLU A 379 15.11 -6.95 -0.81
CA GLU A 379 15.08 -5.54 -1.25
C GLU A 379 15.01 -4.59 -0.04
N PRO A 380 16.13 -4.36 0.67
CA PRO A 380 16.15 -3.46 1.81
C PRO A 380 16.14 -1.99 1.35
N GLY A 381 15.19 -1.19 1.87
CA GLY A 381 15.27 0.27 1.83
C GLY A 381 14.38 1.00 0.81
N GLU A 382 13.36 0.34 0.25
CA GLU A 382 12.36 1.01 -0.59
C GLU A 382 11.05 1.27 0.14
N HIS A 383 10.43 2.42 -0.16
CA HIS A 383 9.04 2.70 0.21
C HIS A 383 8.11 2.16 -0.86
N GLU A 384 7.09 1.42 -0.44
CA GLU A 384 6.03 0.93 -1.31
C GLU A 384 4.77 1.79 -1.11
N LEU A 385 4.06 2.06 -2.20
CA LEU A 385 2.66 2.48 -2.14
C LEU A 385 1.79 1.23 -2.23
N CYS A 386 1.08 0.91 -1.16
CA CYS A 386 0.23 -0.28 -1.07
C CYS A 386 -1.23 0.14 -0.88
N VAL A 387 -2.15 -0.67 -1.40
CA VAL A 387 -3.59 -0.50 -1.21
C VAL A 387 -4.14 -1.76 -0.58
N TRP A 388 -4.70 -1.64 0.63
CA TRP A 388 -5.31 -2.74 1.36
C TRP A 388 -6.83 -2.70 1.25
N ARG A 389 -7.43 -3.87 1.07
CA ARG A 389 -8.86 -4.08 1.27
C ARG A 389 -9.13 -4.18 2.76
N ILE A 390 -10.04 -3.37 3.26
CA ILE A 390 -10.32 -3.30 4.71
C ILE A 390 -11.05 -4.56 5.20
N ALA A 391 -11.86 -5.20 4.36
CA ALA A 391 -12.68 -6.35 4.77
C ALA A 391 -11.88 -7.60 5.15
N ASP A 392 -10.69 -7.80 4.57
CA ASP A 392 -9.85 -8.99 4.77
C ASP A 392 -8.36 -8.67 4.98
N HIS A 393 -8.02 -7.38 5.11
CA HIS A 393 -6.66 -6.86 5.34
C HIS A 393 -5.63 -7.27 4.26
N LYS A 394 -6.07 -7.70 3.07
CA LYS A 394 -5.17 -8.09 1.98
C LYS A 394 -4.76 -6.89 1.13
N ILE A 395 -3.50 -6.89 0.69
CA ILE A 395 -3.02 -5.96 -0.34
C ILE A 395 -3.65 -6.35 -1.68
N VAL A 396 -4.37 -5.41 -2.31
CA VAL A 396 -5.00 -5.63 -3.63
C VAL A 396 -4.11 -5.15 -4.77
N THR A 397 -3.35 -4.09 -4.56
CA THR A 397 -2.36 -3.60 -5.51
C THR A 397 -1.26 -2.83 -4.78
N ARG A 398 -0.07 -2.78 -5.37
CA ARG A 398 1.06 -2.03 -4.84
C ARG A 398 2.03 -1.59 -5.91
N ARG A 399 2.86 -0.60 -5.59
CA ARG A 399 3.93 -0.09 -6.45
C ARG A 399 5.22 0.14 -5.67
N ARG A 400 6.31 -0.46 -6.17
CA ARG A 400 7.69 -0.30 -5.68
C ARG A 400 8.45 0.83 -6.40
N GLY A 401 9.66 1.13 -5.94
CA GLY A 401 10.61 2.01 -6.65
C GLY A 401 10.31 3.51 -6.57
N GLY A 402 9.75 4.01 -5.47
CA GLY A 402 9.53 5.44 -5.27
C GLY A 402 9.84 5.90 -3.85
N ILE A 403 10.45 7.07 -3.69
CA ILE A 403 10.57 7.73 -2.39
C ILE A 403 9.29 8.54 -2.18
N TYR A 404 8.24 7.88 -1.70
CA TYR A 404 6.99 8.56 -1.39
C TYR A 404 7.16 9.38 -0.12
N GLY A 405 7.01 10.70 -0.25
CA GLY A 405 7.13 11.66 0.84
C GLY A 405 5.78 12.27 1.21
N GLY A 406 5.51 12.42 2.50
CA GLY A 406 4.34 13.15 2.99
C GLY A 406 3.00 12.42 2.84
N PRO A 407 1.86 13.15 2.85
CA PRO A 407 0.53 12.57 2.87
C PRO A 407 0.11 12.02 1.49
N LEU A 408 -0.79 11.03 1.52
CA LEU A 408 -1.58 10.63 0.36
C LEU A 408 -2.94 11.34 0.38
N ALA A 409 -3.62 11.45 -0.76
CA ALA A 409 -5.02 11.88 -0.78
C ALA A 409 -5.83 11.09 -1.81
N TRP A 410 -6.94 10.52 -1.34
CA TRP A 410 -7.99 9.99 -2.22
C TRP A 410 -8.97 11.12 -2.53
N SER A 411 -9.35 11.29 -3.80
CA SER A 411 -10.31 12.33 -4.17
C SER A 411 -11.70 12.00 -3.61
N PRO A 412 -12.46 12.99 -3.09
CA PRO A 412 -13.79 12.73 -2.50
C PRO A 412 -14.81 12.12 -3.46
N ASP A 413 -14.61 12.32 -4.76
CA ASP A 413 -15.44 11.76 -5.83
C ASP A 413 -15.01 10.35 -6.28
N GLY A 414 -13.96 9.78 -5.66
CA GLY A 414 -13.47 8.44 -5.92
C GLY A 414 -12.79 8.26 -7.27
N ARG A 415 -12.42 9.34 -7.96
CA ARG A 415 -11.79 9.27 -9.30
C ARG A 415 -10.26 9.19 -9.27
N TRP A 416 -9.62 9.63 -8.20
CA TRP A 416 -8.16 9.78 -8.15
C TRP A 416 -7.54 9.41 -6.80
N LEU A 417 -6.31 8.90 -6.83
CA LEU A 417 -5.40 8.84 -5.69
C LEU A 417 -4.17 9.69 -6.03
N ALA A 418 -3.79 10.62 -5.15
CA ALA A 418 -2.65 11.50 -5.33
C ALA A 418 -1.53 11.17 -4.33
N ALA A 419 -0.29 11.20 -4.79
CA ALA A 419 0.91 10.95 -3.99
C ALA A 419 2.05 11.88 -4.42
N ASN A 420 2.80 12.43 -3.46
CA ASN A 420 4.06 13.11 -3.74
C ASN A 420 5.20 12.09 -3.79
N VAL A 421 6.11 12.27 -4.73
CA VAL A 421 7.29 11.42 -4.93
C VAL A 421 8.53 12.30 -4.96
N ILE A 422 9.47 12.05 -4.06
CA ILE A 422 10.77 12.71 -4.04
C ILE A 422 11.63 12.07 -5.12
N THR A 423 12.19 12.90 -6.00
CA THR A 423 12.98 12.42 -7.15
C THR A 423 14.45 12.82 -7.07
N GLY A 424 14.81 13.80 -6.22
CA GLY A 424 16.20 14.19 -6.04
C GLY A 424 16.96 13.24 -5.13
N LEU A 425 18.19 12.90 -5.53
CA LEU A 425 19.10 12.04 -4.77
C LEU A 425 19.55 12.67 -3.44
N ASP A 426 19.44 13.99 -3.32
CA ASP A 426 19.74 14.75 -2.11
C ASP A 426 18.52 14.86 -1.17
N GLY A 427 17.41 14.20 -1.49
CA GLY A 427 16.16 14.25 -0.74
C GLY A 427 15.28 15.46 -1.05
N TYR A 428 15.61 16.25 -2.08
CA TYR A 428 14.84 17.43 -2.46
C TYR A 428 14.27 17.35 -3.88
N GLY A 429 13.24 18.16 -4.13
CA GLY A 429 12.51 18.15 -5.40
C GLY A 429 11.64 16.90 -5.53
N GLY A 430 10.66 16.98 -6.41
CA GLY A 430 9.76 15.86 -6.61
C GLY A 430 8.65 16.17 -7.59
N GLU A 431 7.81 15.17 -7.76
CA GLU A 431 6.63 15.21 -8.60
C GLU A 431 5.41 14.82 -7.77
N THR A 432 4.23 15.24 -8.22
CA THR A 432 2.96 14.72 -7.70
C THR A 432 2.37 13.77 -8.74
N ARG A 433 2.19 12.51 -8.36
CA ARG A 433 1.55 11.49 -9.20
C ARG A 433 0.07 11.41 -8.89
N ILE A 434 -0.75 11.39 -9.93
CA ILE A 434 -2.19 11.18 -9.86
C ILE A 434 -2.52 9.86 -10.52
N PHE A 435 -2.99 8.90 -9.72
CA PHE A 435 -3.44 7.60 -10.16
C PHE A 435 -4.96 7.63 -10.41
N PRO A 436 -5.43 7.26 -11.62
CA PRO A 436 -6.86 7.09 -11.86
C PRO A 436 -7.37 5.90 -11.05
N ILE A 437 -8.59 6.04 -10.52
CA ILE A 437 -9.32 4.91 -9.95
C ILE A 437 -10.04 4.17 -11.07
N GLY A 438 -9.90 2.85 -11.10
CA GLY A 438 -10.50 1.99 -12.11
C GLY A 438 -9.46 1.21 -12.90
N LEU A 439 -9.22 -0.03 -12.50
CA LEU A 439 -8.51 -1.03 -13.27
C LEU A 439 -9.43 -1.73 -14.28
N PRO A 440 -8.88 -2.35 -15.34
CA PRO A 440 -9.65 -3.20 -16.24
C PRO A 440 -10.33 -4.35 -15.49
N ALA A 441 -11.63 -4.55 -15.74
CA ALA A 441 -12.41 -5.66 -15.19
C ALA A 441 -12.29 -6.96 -16.01
N ASP A 442 -11.80 -6.86 -17.25
CA ASP A 442 -11.64 -7.98 -18.16
C ASP A 442 -10.17 -8.06 -18.65
N PRO A 443 -9.69 -9.27 -18.99
CA PRO A 443 -8.32 -9.47 -19.42
C PRO A 443 -8.03 -8.74 -20.75
N PRO A 444 -6.79 -8.27 -20.96
CA PRO A 444 -6.33 -7.79 -22.26
C PRO A 444 -6.62 -8.77 -23.39
N ALA A 445 -6.99 -8.24 -24.56
CA ALA A 445 -7.28 -9.07 -25.73
C ALA A 445 -6.07 -9.93 -26.11
N GLY A 446 -6.29 -11.23 -26.30
CA GLY A 446 -5.26 -12.20 -26.67
C GLY A 446 -4.41 -12.72 -25.50
N LEU A 447 -4.67 -12.30 -24.25
CA LEU A 447 -3.92 -12.81 -23.10
C LEU A 447 -4.22 -14.29 -22.80
N LEU A 448 -5.46 -14.72 -23.02
CA LEU A 448 -5.96 -16.05 -22.63
C LEU A 448 -6.25 -16.96 -23.84
N GLY A 449 -5.88 -16.54 -25.05
CA GLY A 449 -6.37 -17.05 -26.33
C GLY A 449 -5.32 -17.70 -27.22
#